data_AF-A0A127FBI9-F1
#
_entry.id   AF-A0A127FBI9-F1
#
_cell.length_a   1.000
_cell.length_b   1.000
_cell.length_c   1.000
_cell.angle_alpha   90.00
_cell.angle_beta   90.00
_cell.angle_gamma   90.00
#
_symmetry.space_group_name_H-M   'P 1'
#
loop_
_entity.id
_entity.type
_entity.pdbx_description
1 polymer ?
#
loop_
_entity_poly.entity_id
_entity_poly.type
_entity_poly.pdbx_seq_one_letter_code
_entity_poly.pdbx_strand_id
1 'polypeptide(L)'
;MSINKNLALARPEIRALQPYQHADWAPQLERMHANEMPWRAGGDSSCPGLNRYPEPQPKALIAHLANLYGVAAEQVLAGRGSDEGIDLLVRAFCRAGQDSILICPPTFGMYKVSACIQGAGVIEAPLRRERNFMLETAAVLAAWRESVKLVFVCSPNNPTGNAVDRRSIEILCERLDGKSLVVVDEAYVEFARATPITAADGMVTSPHAASVTTLLERHTNLVVLRTLSKAYALAGARCGALLAHPAIIALLARVITPYALPTQTVDTVLSYTDGRHRDEAAQRIDVVLSERARLSEQLARLPQIRKVWPSEANFLLVDCEDAAAVLDIAAGAGLIIRDTRSQPGLDGSLRISVGTPQQNDRLLRALARAGGIDTRLFERSAEPAARRARVQRTTRETDITIEVDLDREGATEINTGLGFFDHMLEQIARHGGFSMQLRCKGDLHIDEHHTIEDCALALGQALKTALGDKRGIHRYGFVLPMDEALAQVAIDLSGRPYCVFEGHFGRDQVGQLPTELVPHFFRSLSEALGAAINIKVEGDNTHHMIEACFKGLGRTLRQAIRITDTQLPSTKGML
;
A
#
# COMPACT_ATOMS: atom_id res chain seq x y z
N MET A 1 -20.77 -30.05 -13.95
CA MET A 1 -20.57 -29.16 -12.79
C MET A 1 -21.50 -29.61 -11.68
N SER A 2 -20.97 -29.99 -10.51
CA SER A 2 -21.81 -30.28 -9.33
C SER A 2 -22.55 -29.00 -8.93
N ILE A 3 -23.86 -29.09 -8.68
CA ILE A 3 -24.66 -27.96 -8.19
C ILE A 3 -24.08 -27.56 -6.83
N ASN A 4 -23.64 -26.31 -6.68
CA ASN A 4 -23.18 -25.81 -5.39
C ASN A 4 -24.36 -25.87 -4.40
N LYS A 5 -24.34 -26.85 -3.49
CA LYS A 5 -25.39 -27.08 -2.50
C LYS A 5 -25.65 -25.87 -1.60
N ASN A 6 -24.68 -24.97 -1.44
CA ASN A 6 -24.85 -23.75 -0.65
C ASN A 6 -25.80 -22.74 -1.32
N LEU A 7 -26.10 -22.88 -2.62
CA LEU A 7 -27.19 -22.13 -3.24
C LEU A 7 -28.57 -22.48 -2.67
N ALA A 8 -28.73 -23.67 -2.08
CA ALA A 8 -29.98 -24.03 -1.41
C ALA A 8 -30.25 -23.18 -0.15
N LEU A 9 -29.22 -22.54 0.40
CA LEU A 9 -29.32 -21.63 1.55
C LEU A 9 -29.91 -20.27 1.18
N ALA A 10 -29.82 -19.88 -0.10
CA ALA A 10 -30.37 -18.63 -0.57
C ALA A 10 -31.90 -18.65 -0.51
N ARG A 11 -32.49 -17.47 -0.30
CA ARG A 11 -33.94 -17.26 -0.30
C ARG A 11 -34.55 -17.81 -1.60
N PRO A 12 -35.58 -18.68 -1.55
CA PRO A 12 -36.18 -19.28 -2.74
C PRO A 12 -36.60 -18.25 -3.80
N GLU A 13 -37.15 -17.13 -3.35
CA GLU A 13 -37.57 -16.01 -4.20
C GLU A 13 -36.39 -15.31 -4.90
N ILE A 14 -35.21 -15.26 -4.28
CA ILE A 14 -34.00 -14.69 -4.91
C ILE A 14 -33.40 -15.64 -5.93
N ARG A 15 -33.47 -16.96 -5.70
CA ARG A 15 -33.04 -17.95 -6.70
C ARG A 15 -33.93 -17.93 -7.94
N ALA A 16 -35.23 -17.69 -7.75
CA ALA A 16 -36.22 -17.59 -8.81
C ALA A 16 -36.22 -16.22 -9.50
N LEU A 17 -35.59 -15.20 -8.88
CA LEU A 17 -35.54 -13.84 -9.40
C LEU A 17 -34.87 -13.80 -10.77
N GLN A 18 -35.58 -13.20 -11.73
CA GLN A 18 -34.98 -12.79 -13.00
C GLN A 18 -34.26 -11.46 -12.77
N PRO A 19 -32.97 -11.35 -13.10
CA PRO A 19 -32.24 -10.10 -12.96
C PRO A 19 -32.87 -9.01 -13.84
N TYR A 20 -32.73 -7.75 -13.41
CA TYR A 20 -33.10 -6.63 -14.26
C TYR A 20 -32.32 -6.68 -15.57
N GLN A 21 -33.06 -6.65 -16.69
CA GLN A 21 -32.48 -6.59 -18.02
C GLN A 21 -32.09 -5.14 -18.31
N HIS A 22 -30.79 -4.87 -18.17
CA HIS A 22 -30.18 -3.65 -18.69
C HIS A 22 -29.92 -3.82 -20.18
N ALA A 23 -29.72 -2.71 -20.88
CA ALA A 23 -29.45 -2.76 -22.31
C ALA A 23 -28.10 -3.42 -22.63
N ASP A 24 -28.04 -4.07 -23.79
CA ASP A 24 -26.87 -4.81 -24.23
C ASP A 24 -25.64 -3.91 -24.34
N TRP A 25 -24.56 -4.33 -23.70
CA TRP A 25 -23.28 -3.65 -23.80
C TRP A 25 -22.52 -4.13 -25.04
N ALA A 26 -22.70 -3.38 -26.14
CA ALA A 26 -22.00 -3.58 -27.41
C ALA A 26 -21.17 -2.32 -27.74
N PRO A 27 -19.92 -2.21 -27.24
CA PRO A 27 -19.11 -0.99 -27.39
C PRO A 27 -18.77 -0.64 -28.85
N GLN A 28 -18.92 -1.59 -29.77
CA GLN A 28 -18.75 -1.42 -31.21
C GLN A 28 -19.96 -0.78 -31.91
N LEU A 29 -21.10 -0.60 -31.23
CA LEU A 29 -22.33 -0.02 -31.78
C LEU A 29 -22.61 1.34 -31.13
N GLU A 30 -23.36 2.21 -31.84
CA GLU A 30 -23.81 3.48 -31.29
C GLU A 30 -24.99 3.30 -30.31
N ARG A 31 -24.97 4.03 -29.19
CA ARG A 31 -25.94 3.89 -28.10
C ARG A 31 -27.18 4.77 -28.31
N MET A 32 -28.32 4.14 -28.60
CA MET A 32 -29.63 4.79 -28.74
C MET A 32 -30.77 4.03 -28.01
N HIS A 33 -30.47 3.38 -26.87
CA HIS A 33 -31.39 2.42 -26.24
C HIS A 33 -31.77 2.75 -24.77
N ALA A 34 -31.11 3.72 -24.13
CA ALA A 34 -31.25 4.00 -22.69
C ALA A 34 -31.69 5.45 -22.37
N ASN A 35 -32.21 6.20 -23.35
CA ASN A 35 -32.66 7.59 -23.18
C ASN A 35 -31.58 8.54 -22.62
N GLU A 36 -30.32 8.26 -22.92
CA GLU A 36 -29.16 9.04 -22.49
C GLU A 36 -29.00 10.30 -23.34
N MET A 37 -28.51 11.39 -22.74
CA MET A 37 -28.13 12.58 -23.50
C MET A 37 -26.97 12.24 -24.45
N PRO A 38 -27.06 12.59 -25.75
CA PRO A 38 -26.04 12.19 -26.72
C PRO A 38 -24.72 12.94 -26.53
N TRP A 39 -24.75 14.15 -25.96
CA TRP A 39 -23.58 15.00 -25.73
C TRP A 39 -23.02 14.83 -24.32
N ARG A 40 -21.70 14.93 -24.19
CA ARG A 40 -21.00 15.02 -22.92
C ARG A 40 -21.29 16.35 -22.22
N ALA A 41 -21.23 16.34 -20.90
CA ALA A 41 -21.19 17.59 -20.14
C ALA A 41 -19.87 18.34 -20.43
N GLY A 42 -19.91 19.68 -20.39
CA GLY A 42 -18.71 20.49 -20.58
C GLY A 42 -17.64 20.18 -19.52
N GLY A 43 -16.41 19.91 -19.96
CA GLY A 43 -15.29 19.59 -19.07
C GLY A 43 -15.21 18.13 -18.60
N ASP A 44 -16.09 17.25 -19.08
CA ASP A 44 -16.06 15.82 -18.77
C ASP A 44 -14.85 15.11 -19.42
N SER A 45 -13.91 14.68 -18.58
CA SER A 45 -12.71 13.92 -18.97
C SER A 45 -12.81 12.41 -18.66
N SER A 46 -13.96 11.89 -18.25
CA SER A 46 -14.14 10.46 -17.96
C SER A 46 -14.04 9.61 -19.22
N CYS A 47 -13.52 8.39 -19.12
CA CYS A 47 -13.24 7.58 -20.31
C CYS A 47 -14.51 7.27 -21.13
N PRO A 48 -15.58 6.65 -20.58
CA PRO A 48 -16.81 6.40 -21.33
C PRO A 48 -17.74 7.62 -21.45
N GLY A 49 -17.48 8.69 -20.70
CA GLY A 49 -18.34 9.87 -20.61
C GLY A 49 -19.41 9.74 -19.53
N LEU A 50 -19.63 10.82 -18.78
CA LEU A 50 -20.63 10.88 -17.70
C LEU A 50 -22.06 10.89 -18.21
N ASN A 51 -22.26 11.20 -19.49
CA ASN A 51 -23.57 11.13 -20.14
C ASN A 51 -24.03 9.71 -20.43
N ARG A 52 -23.19 8.69 -20.17
CA ARG A 52 -23.47 7.28 -20.41
C ARG A 52 -23.48 6.49 -19.11
N TYR A 53 -24.47 5.62 -18.94
CA TYR A 53 -24.46 4.63 -17.87
C TYR A 53 -23.24 3.71 -18.01
N PRO A 54 -22.59 3.36 -16.88
CA PRO A 54 -21.50 2.39 -16.86
C PRO A 54 -22.01 0.98 -17.11
N GLU A 55 -21.10 0.04 -17.34
CA GLU A 55 -21.40 -1.39 -17.25
C GLU A 55 -21.86 -1.74 -15.83
N PRO A 56 -22.84 -2.64 -15.63
CA PRO A 56 -23.28 -3.05 -14.29
C PRO A 56 -22.21 -3.64 -13.39
N GLN A 57 -21.32 -4.43 -13.98
CA GLN A 57 -20.10 -4.95 -13.37
C GLN A 57 -18.99 -4.75 -14.41
N PRO A 58 -18.32 -3.57 -14.41
CA PRO A 58 -17.38 -3.22 -15.46
C PRO A 58 -16.26 -4.24 -15.61
N LYS A 59 -16.13 -4.86 -16.79
CA LYS A 59 -15.19 -5.95 -17.03
C LYS A 59 -13.75 -5.60 -16.67
N ALA A 60 -13.32 -4.38 -17.00
CA ALA A 60 -11.99 -3.88 -16.66
C ALA A 60 -11.75 -3.82 -15.14
N LEU A 61 -12.75 -3.36 -14.37
CA LEU A 61 -12.69 -3.31 -12.91
C LEU A 61 -12.66 -4.72 -12.31
N ILE A 62 -13.51 -5.61 -12.80
CA ILE A 62 -13.57 -7.01 -12.33
C ILE A 62 -12.22 -7.72 -12.58
N ALA A 63 -11.68 -7.61 -13.78
CA ALA A 63 -10.36 -8.18 -14.10
C ALA A 63 -9.24 -7.57 -13.24
N HIS A 64 -9.29 -6.26 -13.00
CA HIS A 64 -8.33 -5.57 -12.14
C HIS A 64 -8.38 -6.07 -10.69
N LEU A 65 -9.58 -6.17 -10.10
CA LEU A 65 -9.76 -6.65 -8.73
C LEU A 65 -9.43 -8.15 -8.59
N ALA A 66 -9.74 -8.95 -9.61
CA ALA A 66 -9.38 -10.37 -9.67
C ALA A 66 -7.86 -10.54 -9.61
N ASN A 67 -7.12 -9.79 -10.42
CA ASN A 67 -5.66 -9.76 -10.40
C ASN A 67 -5.12 -9.22 -9.05
N LEU A 68 -5.73 -8.17 -8.50
CA LEU A 68 -5.32 -7.58 -7.23
C LEU A 68 -5.41 -8.58 -6.07
N TYR A 69 -6.45 -9.41 -6.04
CA TYR A 69 -6.71 -10.34 -4.94
C TYR A 69 -6.33 -11.80 -5.24
N GLY A 70 -5.78 -12.07 -6.43
CA GLY A 70 -5.30 -13.39 -6.83
C GLY A 70 -6.42 -14.44 -6.95
N VAL A 71 -7.56 -14.06 -7.53
CA VAL A 71 -8.72 -14.94 -7.76
C VAL A 71 -9.18 -14.88 -9.21
N ALA A 72 -10.04 -15.81 -9.64
CA ALA A 72 -10.64 -15.76 -10.98
C ALA A 72 -11.69 -14.64 -11.09
N ALA A 73 -11.88 -14.08 -12.29
CA ALA A 73 -12.78 -12.94 -12.52
C ALA A 73 -14.24 -13.26 -12.16
N GLU A 74 -14.70 -14.48 -12.44
CA GLU A 74 -16.02 -14.99 -12.10
C GLU A 74 -16.24 -15.19 -10.59
N GLN A 75 -15.19 -15.08 -9.78
CA GLN A 75 -15.26 -15.11 -8.32
C GLN A 75 -15.41 -13.72 -7.71
N VAL A 76 -15.44 -12.65 -8.51
CA VAL A 76 -15.46 -11.26 -8.03
C VAL A 76 -16.82 -10.61 -8.28
N LEU A 77 -17.34 -9.95 -7.26
CA LEU A 77 -18.42 -8.97 -7.38
C LEU A 77 -17.91 -7.62 -6.83
N ALA A 78 -17.90 -6.59 -7.66
CA ALA A 78 -17.52 -5.24 -7.25
C ALA A 78 -18.73 -4.47 -6.73
N GLY A 79 -18.54 -3.74 -5.64
CA GLY A 79 -19.62 -2.99 -5.00
C GLY A 79 -19.13 -1.79 -4.19
N ARG A 80 -20.08 -1.09 -3.56
CA ARG A 80 -19.88 0.17 -2.85
C ARG A 80 -19.21 -0.01 -1.48
N GLY A 81 -17.96 -0.47 -1.51
CA GLY A 81 -17.21 -0.93 -0.33
C GLY A 81 -17.65 -2.34 0.11
N SER A 82 -17.03 -2.87 1.16
CA SER A 82 -17.43 -4.17 1.72
C SER A 82 -18.82 -4.14 2.36
N ASP A 83 -19.30 -2.96 2.78
CA ASP A 83 -20.64 -2.77 3.36
C ASP A 83 -21.77 -3.23 2.41
N GLU A 84 -21.63 -2.99 1.10
CA GLU A 84 -22.62 -3.47 0.13
C GLU A 84 -22.58 -5.00 -0.02
N GLY A 85 -21.40 -5.62 0.09
CA GLY A 85 -21.28 -7.08 0.15
C GLY A 85 -22.02 -7.67 1.35
N ILE A 86 -21.89 -7.04 2.53
CA ILE A 86 -22.62 -7.44 3.76
C ILE A 86 -24.13 -7.36 3.52
N ASP A 87 -24.61 -6.22 3.01
CA ASP A 87 -26.03 -5.99 2.73
C ASP A 87 -26.58 -6.98 1.70
N LEU A 88 -25.88 -7.22 0.59
CA LEU A 88 -26.29 -8.17 -0.45
C LEU A 88 -26.38 -9.60 0.07
N LEU A 89 -25.40 -10.05 0.86
CA LEU A 89 -25.42 -11.38 1.46
C LEU A 89 -26.63 -11.55 2.37
N VAL A 90 -26.85 -10.59 3.27
CA VAL A 90 -27.99 -10.63 4.20
C VAL A 90 -29.31 -10.63 3.42
N ARG A 91 -29.46 -9.77 2.41
CA ARG A 91 -30.65 -9.71 1.55
C ARG A 91 -30.89 -11.00 0.79
N ALA A 92 -29.85 -11.64 0.28
CA ALA A 92 -29.98 -12.82 -0.57
C ALA A 92 -30.21 -14.12 0.21
N PHE A 93 -29.68 -14.22 1.43
CA PHE A 93 -29.67 -15.46 2.21
C PHE A 93 -30.59 -15.46 3.44
N CYS A 94 -31.04 -14.30 3.94
CA CYS A 94 -31.86 -14.25 5.15
C CYS A 94 -33.30 -13.79 4.87
N ARG A 95 -34.29 -14.64 5.14
CA ARG A 95 -35.71 -14.26 5.22
C ARG A 95 -36.01 -13.58 6.55
N ALA A 96 -36.70 -12.45 6.48
CA ALA A 96 -37.16 -11.71 7.65
C ALA A 96 -37.99 -12.60 8.58
N GLY A 97 -37.73 -12.51 9.89
CA GLY A 97 -38.44 -13.26 10.93
C GLY A 97 -38.19 -14.77 10.96
N GLN A 98 -37.34 -15.32 10.09
CA GLN A 98 -37.08 -16.77 9.99
C GLN A 98 -35.59 -17.09 10.11
N ASP A 99 -34.79 -16.45 9.28
CA ASP A 99 -33.35 -16.72 9.19
C ASP A 99 -32.57 -15.73 10.07
N SER A 100 -31.33 -16.09 10.38
CA SER A 100 -30.44 -15.32 11.26
C SER A 100 -29.02 -15.26 10.70
N ILE A 101 -28.27 -14.29 11.19
CA ILE A 101 -26.80 -14.26 11.08
C ILE A 101 -26.18 -14.67 12.40
N LEU A 102 -24.92 -15.12 12.38
CA LEU A 102 -24.09 -15.31 13.57
C LEU A 102 -22.88 -14.38 13.51
N ILE A 103 -22.64 -13.64 14.59
CA ILE A 103 -21.49 -12.72 14.74
C ILE A 103 -20.73 -12.99 16.05
N CYS A 104 -19.49 -12.52 16.13
CA CYS A 104 -18.63 -12.70 17.30
C CYS A 104 -18.24 -11.35 17.94
N PRO A 105 -19.10 -10.72 18.77
CA PRO A 105 -18.82 -9.39 19.34
C PRO A 105 -17.72 -9.44 20.43
N PRO A 106 -16.91 -8.38 20.61
CA PRO A 106 -16.91 -7.13 19.86
C PRO A 106 -16.33 -7.32 18.46
N THR A 107 -17.08 -6.89 17.45
CA THR A 107 -16.70 -6.94 16.04
C THR A 107 -17.37 -5.80 15.27
N PHE A 108 -17.22 -5.75 13.96
CA PHE A 108 -17.73 -4.66 13.14
C PHE A 108 -19.27 -4.60 13.17
N GLY A 109 -19.81 -3.41 13.47
CA GLY A 109 -21.25 -3.24 13.74
C GLY A 109 -22.17 -3.41 12.54
N MET A 110 -21.66 -3.25 11.31
CA MET A 110 -22.51 -3.27 10.11
C MET A 110 -23.16 -4.64 9.87
N TYR A 111 -22.57 -5.75 10.32
CA TYR A 111 -23.21 -7.07 10.22
C TYR A 111 -24.57 -7.07 10.96
N LYS A 112 -24.57 -6.58 12.21
CA LYS A 112 -25.78 -6.48 13.04
C LYS A 112 -26.77 -5.48 12.46
N VAL A 113 -26.29 -4.31 12.00
CA VAL A 113 -27.15 -3.28 11.40
C VAL A 113 -27.86 -3.82 10.15
N SER A 114 -27.14 -4.44 9.21
CA SER A 114 -27.72 -5.00 7.99
C SER A 114 -28.73 -6.12 8.29
N ALA A 115 -28.43 -7.01 9.26
CA ALA A 115 -29.37 -8.04 9.68
C ALA A 115 -30.65 -7.44 10.28
N CYS A 116 -30.54 -6.46 11.18
CA CYS A 116 -31.69 -5.79 11.76
C CYS A 116 -32.54 -5.06 10.71
N ILE A 117 -31.93 -4.37 9.75
CA ILE A 117 -32.64 -3.71 8.64
C ILE A 117 -33.41 -4.73 7.78
N GLN A 118 -32.80 -5.89 7.51
CA GLN A 118 -33.45 -6.99 6.78
C GLN A 118 -34.56 -7.67 7.60
N GLY A 119 -34.62 -7.47 8.91
CA GLY A 119 -35.50 -8.22 9.82
C GLY A 119 -35.00 -9.64 10.11
N ALA A 120 -33.71 -9.92 9.88
CA ALA A 120 -33.07 -11.19 10.24
C ALA A 120 -32.67 -11.21 11.73
N GLY A 121 -32.67 -12.40 12.33
CA GLY A 121 -32.18 -12.58 13.70
C GLY A 121 -30.65 -12.43 13.79
N VAL A 122 -30.16 -12.13 15.00
CA VAL A 122 -28.71 -12.03 15.29
C VAL A 122 -28.38 -12.96 16.44
N ILE A 123 -27.60 -13.98 16.16
CA ILE A 123 -27.04 -14.91 17.15
C ILE A 123 -25.61 -14.47 17.42
N GLU A 124 -25.23 -14.40 18.69
CA GLU A 124 -23.92 -13.90 19.11
C GLU A 124 -23.11 -15.03 19.75
N ALA A 125 -21.84 -15.15 19.36
CA ALA A 125 -20.81 -15.97 20.02
C ALA A 125 -19.67 -15.04 20.49
N PRO A 126 -19.81 -14.36 21.64
CA PRO A 126 -18.92 -13.28 22.02
C PRO A 126 -17.45 -13.69 22.15
N LEU A 127 -16.55 -12.86 21.63
CA LEU A 127 -15.11 -12.93 21.86
C LEU A 127 -14.81 -12.48 23.30
N ARG A 128 -14.10 -13.32 24.04
CA ARG A 128 -13.89 -13.12 25.48
C ARG A 128 -12.59 -12.40 25.76
N ARG A 129 -12.66 -11.38 26.62
CA ARG A 129 -11.52 -10.54 27.00
C ARG A 129 -10.41 -11.35 27.67
N GLU A 130 -10.78 -12.27 28.56
CA GLU A 130 -9.90 -13.22 29.25
C GLU A 130 -9.25 -14.25 28.32
N ARG A 131 -9.75 -14.39 27.09
CA ARG A 131 -9.15 -15.19 26.01
C ARG A 131 -8.49 -14.32 24.93
N ASN A 132 -8.13 -13.08 25.28
CA ASN A 132 -7.54 -12.09 24.38
C ASN A 132 -8.35 -11.81 23.10
N PHE A 133 -9.68 -11.93 23.17
CA PHE A 133 -10.58 -11.76 22.03
C PHE A 133 -10.29 -12.70 20.85
N MET A 134 -9.65 -13.85 21.09
CA MET A 134 -9.43 -14.86 20.07
C MET A 134 -10.75 -15.55 19.71
N LEU A 135 -10.93 -15.87 18.42
CA LEU A 135 -12.07 -16.64 17.95
C LEU A 135 -11.98 -18.09 18.45
N GLU A 136 -13.04 -18.57 19.10
CA GLU A 136 -13.15 -19.96 19.53
C GLU A 136 -14.14 -20.70 18.63
N THR A 137 -13.64 -21.51 17.70
CA THR A 137 -14.49 -22.26 16.74
C THR A 137 -15.55 -23.11 17.43
N ALA A 138 -15.21 -23.75 18.55
CA ALA A 138 -16.15 -24.52 19.34
C ALA A 138 -17.33 -23.67 19.86
N ALA A 139 -17.08 -22.43 20.27
CA ALA A 139 -18.13 -21.51 20.73
C ALA A 139 -19.05 -21.09 19.57
N VAL A 140 -18.48 -20.78 18.40
CA VAL A 140 -19.25 -20.46 17.19
C VAL A 140 -20.15 -21.63 16.79
N LEU A 141 -19.61 -22.85 16.75
CA LEU A 141 -20.35 -24.06 16.39
C LEU A 141 -21.42 -24.40 17.44
N ALA A 142 -21.15 -24.17 18.72
CA ALA A 142 -22.12 -24.38 19.79
C ALA A 142 -23.26 -23.35 19.79
N ALA A 143 -22.99 -22.11 19.36
CA ALA A 143 -23.99 -21.06 19.20
C ALA A 143 -24.83 -21.22 17.91
N TRP A 144 -24.28 -21.89 16.90
CA TRP A 144 -24.96 -22.10 15.62
C TRP A 144 -26.32 -22.79 15.76
N ARG A 145 -27.29 -22.36 14.95
CA ARG A 145 -28.66 -22.91 14.85
C ARG A 145 -29.01 -23.06 13.39
N GLU A 146 -29.99 -23.90 13.04
CA GLU A 146 -30.41 -24.13 11.65
C GLU A 146 -30.93 -22.87 10.93
N SER A 147 -31.43 -21.89 11.69
CA SER A 147 -31.81 -20.57 11.20
C SER A 147 -30.63 -19.72 10.72
N VAL A 148 -29.40 -20.02 11.15
CA VAL A 148 -28.21 -19.26 10.77
C VAL A 148 -27.85 -19.56 9.32
N LYS A 149 -27.90 -18.55 8.46
CA LYS A 149 -27.49 -18.66 7.04
C LYS A 149 -26.12 -18.07 6.76
N LEU A 150 -25.68 -17.11 7.58
CA LEU A 150 -24.41 -16.42 7.44
C LEU A 150 -23.68 -16.41 8.78
N VAL A 151 -22.41 -16.80 8.79
CA VAL A 151 -21.49 -16.65 9.93
C VAL A 151 -20.42 -15.63 9.55
N PHE A 152 -20.45 -14.45 10.17
CA PHE A 152 -19.47 -13.40 9.92
C PHE A 152 -18.27 -13.52 10.86
N VAL A 153 -17.07 -13.45 10.29
CA VAL A 153 -15.79 -13.47 10.99
C VAL A 153 -14.93 -12.33 10.44
N CYS A 154 -14.54 -11.37 11.26
CA CYS A 154 -13.66 -10.27 10.84
C CYS A 154 -12.21 -10.61 11.19
N SER A 155 -11.31 -10.56 10.21
CA SER A 155 -9.89 -10.93 10.37
C SER A 155 -8.98 -10.12 9.43
N PRO A 156 -8.08 -9.26 9.97
CA PRO A 156 -7.98 -8.83 11.36
C PRO A 156 -9.27 -8.22 11.91
N ASN A 157 -9.63 -8.55 13.15
CA ASN A 157 -10.90 -8.12 13.74
C ASN A 157 -10.91 -6.62 14.05
N ASN A 158 -12.05 -5.98 13.81
CA ASN A 158 -12.31 -4.61 14.25
C ASN A 158 -13.37 -4.64 15.35
N PRO A 159 -13.08 -4.18 16.59
CA PRO A 159 -12.02 -3.22 16.93
C PRO A 159 -10.76 -3.79 17.60
N THR A 160 -10.66 -5.10 17.82
CA THR A 160 -9.60 -5.67 18.69
C THR A 160 -8.24 -5.79 18.02
N GLY A 161 -8.18 -5.87 16.69
CA GLY A 161 -6.96 -5.83 15.89
C GLY A 161 -6.31 -7.20 15.62
N ASN A 162 -6.66 -8.26 16.35
CA ASN A 162 -6.09 -9.59 16.17
C ASN A 162 -6.62 -10.29 14.91
N ALA A 163 -5.77 -11.06 14.22
CA ALA A 163 -6.20 -11.97 13.17
C ALA A 163 -6.82 -13.25 13.76
N VAL A 164 -7.69 -13.87 12.96
CA VAL A 164 -8.22 -15.20 13.19
C VAL A 164 -7.32 -16.21 12.48
N ASP A 165 -6.99 -17.28 13.19
CA ASP A 165 -6.20 -18.36 12.64
C ASP A 165 -6.88 -19.02 11.41
N ARG A 166 -6.08 -19.27 10.37
CA ARG A 166 -6.56 -19.86 9.11
C ARG A 166 -7.22 -21.22 9.33
N ARG A 167 -6.68 -22.07 10.20
CA ARG A 167 -7.25 -23.40 10.47
C ARG A 167 -8.61 -23.28 11.14
N SER A 168 -8.81 -22.25 11.97
CA SER A 168 -10.13 -21.96 12.54
C SER A 168 -11.18 -21.65 11.47
N ILE A 169 -10.81 -20.89 10.43
CA ILE A 169 -11.69 -20.59 9.29
C ILE A 169 -11.99 -21.86 8.49
N GLU A 170 -10.97 -22.68 8.18
CA GLU A 170 -11.18 -23.98 7.50
C GLU A 170 -12.14 -24.88 8.27
N ILE A 171 -11.99 -25.00 9.59
CA ILE A 171 -12.87 -25.81 10.45
C ILE A 171 -14.32 -25.31 10.35
N LEU A 172 -14.55 -24.00 10.37
CA LEU A 172 -15.90 -23.44 10.20
C LEU A 172 -16.46 -23.78 8.82
N CYS A 173 -15.67 -23.60 7.75
CA CYS A 173 -16.09 -23.94 6.40
C CYS A 173 -16.44 -25.43 6.27
N GLU A 174 -15.60 -26.33 6.78
CA GLU A 174 -15.80 -27.79 6.77
C GLU A 174 -17.08 -28.19 7.53
N ARG A 175 -17.31 -27.63 8.73
CA ARG A 175 -18.43 -28.03 9.61
C ARG A 175 -19.77 -27.44 9.21
N LEU A 176 -19.76 -26.30 8.50
CA LEU A 176 -20.95 -25.57 8.08
C LEU A 176 -21.26 -25.69 6.58
N ASP A 177 -20.52 -26.52 5.84
CA ASP A 177 -20.76 -26.72 4.41
C ASP A 177 -22.15 -27.31 4.13
N GLY A 178 -22.94 -26.61 3.31
CA GLY A 178 -24.35 -26.90 3.06
C GLY A 178 -25.32 -26.40 4.15
N LYS A 179 -24.83 -25.72 5.18
CA LYS A 179 -25.64 -25.24 6.34
C LYS A 179 -25.60 -23.72 6.48
N SER A 180 -24.44 -23.11 6.29
CA SER A 180 -24.24 -21.66 6.32
C SER A 180 -23.08 -21.24 5.44
N LEU A 181 -23.11 -20.00 4.96
CA LEU A 181 -21.92 -19.36 4.42
C LEU A 181 -21.05 -18.84 5.56
N VAL A 182 -19.74 -19.02 5.41
CA VAL A 182 -18.73 -18.42 6.28
C VAL A 182 -18.21 -17.17 5.56
N VAL A 183 -18.50 -16.01 6.11
CA VAL A 183 -18.14 -14.71 5.53
C VAL A 183 -16.96 -14.14 6.30
N VAL A 184 -15.79 -14.12 5.68
CA VAL A 184 -14.57 -13.57 6.27
C VAL A 184 -14.37 -12.14 5.78
N ASP A 185 -14.44 -11.18 6.69
CA ASP A 185 -14.18 -9.77 6.40
C ASP A 185 -12.70 -9.46 6.58
N GLU A 186 -12.02 -9.28 5.44
CA GLU A 186 -10.59 -9.02 5.33
C GLU A 186 -10.30 -7.54 5.03
N ALA A 187 -11.10 -6.60 5.57
CA ALA A 187 -10.91 -5.17 5.34
C ALA A 187 -9.52 -4.60 5.74
N TYR A 188 -8.75 -5.34 6.54
CA TYR A 188 -7.44 -4.92 7.06
C TYR A 188 -6.30 -5.90 6.72
N VAL A 189 -6.55 -6.90 5.88
CA VAL A 189 -5.59 -8.01 5.68
C VAL A 189 -4.26 -7.56 5.07
N GLU A 190 -4.23 -6.45 4.32
CA GLU A 190 -2.98 -5.92 3.77
C GLU A 190 -1.99 -5.44 4.84
N PHE A 191 -2.45 -5.18 6.07
CA PHE A 191 -1.61 -4.82 7.22
C PHE A 191 -1.16 -6.06 8.04
N ALA A 192 -1.76 -7.21 7.78
CA ALA A 192 -1.39 -8.48 8.40
C ALA A 192 -0.22 -9.10 7.61
N ARG A 193 0.99 -8.55 7.78
CA ARG A 193 2.21 -9.12 7.20
C ARG A 193 2.76 -10.23 8.09
N ALA A 194 3.23 -11.32 7.47
CA ALA A 194 4.00 -12.34 8.17
C ALA A 194 5.28 -11.67 8.68
N THR A 195 5.37 -11.44 9.98
CA THR A 195 6.64 -10.99 10.56
C THR A 195 7.58 -12.18 10.54
N PRO A 196 8.77 -12.09 9.92
CA PRO A 196 9.83 -13.05 10.19
C PRO A 196 10.31 -12.78 11.62
N ILE A 197 9.89 -13.60 12.57
CA ILE A 197 10.51 -13.62 13.90
C ILE A 197 11.67 -14.60 13.78
N THR A 198 12.89 -14.08 13.76
CA THR A 198 14.09 -14.90 14.02
C THR A 198 14.10 -15.23 15.51
N ALA A 199 13.52 -16.36 15.91
CA ALA A 199 13.86 -17.00 17.17
C ALA A 199 15.16 -17.79 16.99
N ALA A 200 15.98 -17.85 18.04
CA ALA A 200 17.32 -18.47 18.04
C ALA A 200 17.34 -19.97 17.68
N ASP A 201 16.18 -20.62 17.56
CA ASP A 201 16.07 -22.09 17.53
C ASP A 201 15.43 -22.66 16.25
N GLY A 202 15.40 -21.90 15.15
CA GLY A 202 15.03 -22.43 13.82
C GLY A 202 13.51 -22.55 13.58
N MET A 203 13.02 -21.68 12.69
CA MET A 203 11.67 -21.64 12.06
C MET A 203 10.43 -21.71 12.96
N VAL A 204 9.73 -20.56 13.10
CA VAL A 204 8.28 -20.43 12.85
C VAL A 204 8.01 -19.01 12.31
N THR A 205 7.56 -18.89 11.06
CA THR A 205 6.87 -17.70 10.55
C THR A 205 5.54 -17.55 11.27
N SER A 206 5.06 -16.32 11.56
CA SER A 206 3.69 -16.16 12.07
C SER A 206 2.71 -16.91 11.14
N PRO A 207 1.95 -17.92 11.62
CA PRO A 207 1.07 -18.74 10.78
C PRO A 207 -0.19 -18.00 10.31
N HIS A 208 -0.39 -16.74 10.71
CA HIS A 208 -1.66 -16.02 10.63
C HIS A 208 -1.79 -14.98 9.50
N ALA A 209 -0.76 -14.78 8.68
CA ALA A 209 -0.66 -13.60 7.80
C ALA A 209 -0.93 -13.87 6.31
N ALA A 210 -1.77 -14.84 5.98
CA ALA A 210 -2.17 -15.10 4.60
C ALA A 210 -3.69 -14.94 4.46
N SER A 211 -4.10 -14.15 3.46
CA SER A 211 -5.51 -14.02 3.08
C SER A 211 -6.14 -15.39 2.79
N VAL A 212 -7.39 -15.56 3.21
CA VAL A 212 -8.15 -16.79 2.99
C VAL A 212 -8.74 -16.89 1.59
N THR A 213 -8.43 -15.96 0.66
CA THR A 213 -8.84 -16.10 -0.75
C THR A 213 -8.32 -17.40 -1.37
N THR A 214 -7.15 -17.87 -0.94
CA THR A 214 -6.58 -19.17 -1.35
C THR A 214 -7.41 -20.39 -0.92
N LEU A 215 -8.41 -20.22 -0.06
CA LEU A 215 -9.33 -21.28 0.37
C LEU A 215 -10.61 -21.35 -0.47
N LEU A 216 -10.87 -20.36 -1.34
CA LEU A 216 -12.11 -20.26 -2.12
C LEU A 216 -12.33 -21.45 -3.07
N GLU A 217 -11.25 -22.03 -3.60
CA GLU A 217 -11.33 -23.22 -4.46
C GLU A 217 -11.75 -24.47 -3.68
N ARG A 218 -11.36 -24.58 -2.41
CA ARG A 218 -11.62 -25.75 -1.56
C ARG A 218 -12.95 -25.67 -0.82
N HIS A 219 -13.45 -24.45 -0.56
CA HIS A 219 -14.62 -24.23 0.29
C HIS A 219 -15.69 -23.41 -0.45
N THR A 220 -16.69 -24.11 -0.99
CA THR A 220 -17.75 -23.49 -1.79
C THR A 220 -18.76 -22.65 -0.99
N ASN A 221 -18.68 -22.70 0.35
CA ASN A 221 -19.44 -21.88 1.30
C ASN A 221 -18.63 -20.71 1.88
N LEU A 222 -17.38 -20.52 1.46
CA LEU A 222 -16.56 -19.37 1.87
C LEU A 222 -16.90 -18.14 1.02
N VAL A 223 -17.03 -17.01 1.69
CA VAL A 223 -17.11 -15.68 1.08
C VAL A 223 -16.07 -14.80 1.77
N VAL A 224 -15.33 -14.01 0.99
CA VAL A 224 -14.33 -13.07 1.50
C VAL A 224 -14.72 -11.66 1.10
N LEU A 225 -14.71 -10.72 2.05
CA LEU A 225 -14.97 -9.30 1.79
C LEU A 225 -13.64 -8.54 1.78
N ARG A 226 -13.44 -7.71 0.76
CA ARG A 226 -12.27 -6.84 0.58
C ARG A 226 -12.69 -5.39 0.36
N THR A 227 -11.79 -4.46 0.66
CA THR A 227 -12.04 -3.03 0.43
C THR A 227 -10.79 -2.28 -0.01
N LEU A 228 -10.97 -1.28 -0.87
CA LEU A 228 -9.92 -0.32 -1.20
C LEU A 228 -9.87 0.85 -0.21
N SER A 229 -10.74 0.86 0.79
CA SER A 229 -10.90 1.99 1.72
C SER A 229 -9.74 2.20 2.69
N LYS A 230 -8.95 1.14 2.94
CA LYS A 230 -7.94 1.14 4.01
C LYS A 230 -6.54 1.24 3.42
N ALA A 231 -5.92 0.11 3.09
CA ALA A 231 -4.55 0.02 2.62
C ALA A 231 -4.27 0.85 1.36
N TYR A 232 -5.26 0.91 0.46
CA TYR A 232 -5.15 1.65 -0.80
C TYR A 232 -5.51 3.14 -0.68
N ALA A 233 -5.91 3.63 0.50
CA ALA A 233 -6.27 5.03 0.75
C ALA A 233 -7.44 5.58 -0.11
N LEU A 234 -8.33 4.71 -0.59
CA LEU A 234 -9.46 5.09 -1.47
C LEU A 234 -10.82 5.02 -0.76
N ALA A 235 -10.88 5.40 0.52
CA ALA A 235 -12.14 5.37 1.28
C ALA A 235 -13.25 6.20 0.62
N GLY A 236 -12.92 7.36 0.06
CA GLY A 236 -13.86 8.24 -0.65
C GLY A 236 -14.35 7.70 -2.00
N ALA A 237 -13.59 6.79 -2.63
CA ALA A 237 -14.01 6.15 -3.87
C ALA A 237 -15.14 5.13 -3.64
N ARG A 238 -15.36 4.70 -2.39
CA ARG A 238 -16.43 3.75 -2.03
C ARG A 238 -16.41 2.50 -2.91
N CYS A 239 -15.27 1.84 -3.06
CA CYS A 239 -15.14 0.59 -3.82
C CYS A 239 -14.61 -0.56 -2.95
N GLY A 240 -15.18 -1.75 -3.14
CA GLY A 240 -14.78 -2.99 -2.51
C GLY A 240 -15.15 -4.19 -3.37
N ALA A 241 -14.79 -5.37 -2.89
CA ALA A 241 -15.06 -6.63 -3.60
C ALA A 241 -15.60 -7.68 -2.64
N LEU A 242 -16.59 -8.43 -3.11
CA LEU A 242 -17.00 -9.70 -2.52
C LEU A 242 -16.44 -10.82 -3.39
N LEU A 243 -15.69 -11.72 -2.76
CA LEU A 243 -15.01 -12.83 -3.41
C LEU A 243 -15.64 -14.16 -2.95
N ALA A 244 -16.11 -14.98 -3.88
CA ALA A 244 -16.83 -16.21 -3.53
C ALA A 244 -16.78 -17.24 -4.67
N HIS A 245 -17.33 -18.43 -4.42
CA HIS A 245 -17.61 -19.38 -5.49
C HIS A 245 -18.48 -18.75 -6.61
N PRO A 246 -18.20 -18.97 -7.90
CA PRO A 246 -18.88 -18.26 -9.01
C PRO A 246 -20.40 -18.33 -8.99
N ALA A 247 -20.96 -19.46 -8.53
CA ALA A 247 -22.39 -19.63 -8.36
C ALA A 247 -23.03 -18.63 -7.36
N ILE A 248 -22.32 -18.29 -6.27
CA ILE A 248 -22.77 -17.28 -5.30
C ILE A 248 -22.68 -15.89 -5.92
N ILE A 249 -21.58 -15.58 -6.63
CA ILE A 249 -21.41 -14.32 -7.36
C ILE A 249 -22.54 -14.11 -8.37
N ALA A 250 -22.84 -15.13 -9.18
CA ALA A 250 -23.91 -15.09 -10.16
C ALA A 250 -25.30 -14.90 -9.55
N LEU A 251 -25.54 -15.39 -8.33
CA LEU A 251 -26.78 -15.15 -7.59
C LEU A 251 -26.84 -13.69 -7.10
N LEU A 252 -25.78 -13.20 -6.47
CA LEU A 252 -25.72 -11.84 -5.93
C LEU A 252 -25.77 -10.77 -7.03
N ALA A 253 -25.20 -11.06 -8.20
CA ALA A 253 -25.30 -10.21 -9.39
C ALA A 253 -26.75 -9.98 -9.87
N ARG A 254 -27.71 -10.82 -9.44
CA ARG A 254 -29.15 -10.61 -9.72
C ARG A 254 -29.81 -9.63 -8.75
N VAL A 255 -29.20 -9.43 -7.59
CA VAL A 255 -29.73 -8.62 -6.48
C VAL A 255 -29.08 -7.25 -6.44
N ILE A 256 -27.82 -7.14 -6.85
CA ILE A 256 -27.12 -5.86 -6.93
C ILE A 256 -27.79 -4.92 -7.93
N THR A 257 -27.78 -3.62 -7.62
CA THR A 257 -28.37 -2.61 -8.51
C THR A 257 -27.61 -2.55 -9.84
N PRO A 258 -28.31 -2.41 -10.99
CA PRO A 258 -27.69 -2.50 -12.33
C PRO A 258 -26.58 -1.50 -12.63
N TYR A 259 -26.45 -0.39 -11.90
CA TYR A 259 -25.37 0.59 -12.11
C TYR A 259 -24.77 0.97 -10.74
N ALA A 260 -24.37 -0.03 -9.96
CA ALA A 260 -23.98 0.14 -8.56
C ALA A 260 -22.77 1.08 -8.36
N LEU A 261 -21.84 1.11 -9.32
CA LEU A 261 -20.61 1.88 -9.24
C LEU A 261 -20.60 3.04 -10.24
N PRO A 262 -20.42 4.30 -9.80
CA PRO A 262 -20.28 5.44 -10.69
C PRO A 262 -19.03 5.33 -11.57
N THR A 263 -19.10 5.86 -12.80
CA THR A 263 -17.95 5.94 -13.72
C THR A 263 -16.71 6.54 -13.06
N GLN A 264 -16.86 7.62 -12.29
CA GLN A 264 -15.72 8.26 -11.61
C GLN A 264 -15.05 7.33 -10.59
N THR A 265 -15.83 6.47 -9.91
CA THR A 265 -15.29 5.48 -8.98
C THR A 265 -14.47 4.44 -9.72
N VAL A 266 -14.99 3.94 -10.85
CA VAL A 266 -14.31 2.96 -11.68
C VAL A 266 -12.99 3.54 -12.21
N ASP A 267 -13.02 4.72 -12.81
CA ASP A 267 -11.85 5.40 -13.37
C ASP A 267 -10.79 5.70 -12.27
N THR A 268 -11.25 6.15 -11.08
CA THR A 268 -10.37 6.41 -9.94
C THR A 268 -9.69 5.14 -9.47
N VAL A 269 -10.44 4.04 -9.29
CA VAL A 269 -9.86 2.78 -8.84
C VAL A 269 -8.81 2.29 -9.83
N LEU A 270 -9.17 2.17 -11.10
CA LEU A 270 -8.25 1.69 -12.13
C LEU A 270 -6.95 2.52 -12.20
N SER A 271 -7.05 3.84 -11.99
CA SER A 271 -5.89 4.75 -12.07
C SER A 271 -5.02 4.73 -10.81
N TYR A 272 -5.63 4.63 -9.62
CA TYR A 272 -4.95 4.74 -8.33
C TYR A 272 -4.62 3.39 -7.67
N THR A 273 -4.85 2.27 -8.37
CA THR A 273 -4.40 0.94 -7.93
C THR A 273 -3.59 0.21 -9.02
N ASP A 274 -2.99 0.95 -9.95
CA ASP A 274 -2.02 0.42 -10.92
C ASP A 274 -0.71 -0.05 -10.24
N GLY A 275 0.29 -0.51 -11.01
CA GLY A 275 1.57 -0.99 -10.47
C GLY A 275 2.25 0.03 -9.56
N ARG A 276 2.41 1.26 -10.03
CA ARG A 276 3.09 2.33 -9.30
C ARG A 276 2.36 2.68 -8.00
N HIS A 277 1.05 2.88 -8.04
CA HIS A 277 0.30 3.25 -6.84
C HIS A 277 0.24 2.13 -5.81
N ARG A 278 0.32 0.87 -6.24
CA ARG A 278 0.47 -0.27 -5.33
C ARG A 278 1.83 -0.29 -4.64
N ASP A 279 2.91 0.06 -5.32
CA ASP A 279 4.22 0.21 -4.69
C ASP A 279 4.22 1.35 -3.66
N GLU A 280 3.61 2.49 -4.00
CA GLU A 280 3.42 3.60 -3.06
C GLU A 280 2.53 3.19 -1.87
N ALA A 281 1.49 2.38 -2.09
CA ALA A 281 0.66 1.84 -1.02
C ALA A 281 1.47 0.91 -0.10
N ALA A 282 2.33 0.05 -0.65
CA ALA A 282 3.21 -0.82 0.12
C ALA A 282 4.16 -0.02 1.03
N GLN A 283 4.75 1.07 0.52
CA GLN A 283 5.58 1.99 1.31
C GLN A 283 4.78 2.67 2.45
N ARG A 284 3.56 3.12 2.17
CA ARG A 284 2.68 3.69 3.20
C ARG A 284 2.31 2.66 4.27
N ILE A 285 2.05 1.42 3.88
CA ILE A 285 1.81 0.30 4.80
C ILE A 285 3.03 0.09 5.68
N ASP A 286 4.25 0.12 5.14
CA ASP A 286 5.48 -0.05 5.94
C ASP A 286 5.64 1.03 7.01
N VAL A 287 5.35 2.28 6.66
CA VAL A 287 5.31 3.39 7.63
C VAL A 287 4.27 3.12 8.71
N VAL A 288 3.06 2.72 8.33
CA VAL A 288 1.98 2.40 9.28
C VAL A 288 2.37 1.25 10.20
N LEU A 289 3.03 0.20 9.70
CA LEU A 289 3.44 -0.95 10.51
C LEU A 289 4.55 -0.58 11.50
N SER A 290 5.54 0.20 11.05
CA SER A 290 6.60 0.74 11.92
C SER A 290 6.02 1.64 13.00
N GLU A 291 5.14 2.57 12.63
CA GLU A 291 4.47 3.46 13.57
C GLU A 291 3.51 2.72 14.50
N ARG A 292 2.84 1.64 14.05
CA ARG A 292 2.02 0.78 14.91
C ARG A 292 2.86 0.13 16.01
N ALA A 293 4.04 -0.41 15.65
CA ALA A 293 4.95 -1.02 16.61
C ALA A 293 5.45 0.02 17.63
N ARG A 294 5.92 1.18 17.15
CA ARG A 294 6.37 2.28 18.02
C ARG A 294 5.26 2.80 18.93
N LEU A 295 4.09 3.07 18.36
CA LEU A 295 2.94 3.61 19.09
C LEU A 295 2.48 2.61 20.16
N SER A 296 2.49 1.31 19.86
CA SER A 296 2.17 0.26 20.82
C SER A 296 3.12 0.28 22.02
N GLU A 297 4.43 0.29 21.76
CA GLU A 297 5.46 0.32 22.81
C GLU A 297 5.36 1.60 23.66
N GLN A 298 5.23 2.75 23.02
CA GLN A 298 5.22 4.05 23.71
C GLN A 298 3.92 4.28 24.50
N LEU A 299 2.76 3.84 23.97
CA LEU A 299 1.50 3.89 24.71
C LEU A 299 1.54 2.99 25.95
N ALA A 300 2.16 1.81 25.88
CA ALA A 300 2.25 0.90 27.01
C ALA A 300 3.07 1.45 28.19
N ARG A 301 3.86 2.50 27.99
CA ARG A 301 4.66 3.18 29.03
C ARG A 301 3.91 4.33 29.72
N LEU A 302 2.75 4.72 29.21
CA LEU A 302 1.99 5.86 29.72
C LEU A 302 1.05 5.42 30.85
N PRO A 303 0.98 6.14 31.99
CA PRO A 303 0.19 5.74 33.15
C PRO A 303 -1.31 5.71 32.88
N GLN A 304 -1.78 6.43 31.86
CA GLN A 304 -3.18 6.42 31.45
C GLN A 304 -3.57 5.14 30.70
N ILE A 305 -2.62 4.33 30.25
CA ILE A 305 -2.85 3.14 29.43
C ILE A 305 -2.52 1.90 30.26
N ARG A 306 -3.55 1.12 30.60
CA ARG A 306 -3.40 -0.15 31.33
C ARG A 306 -2.80 -1.25 30.46
N LYS A 307 -3.22 -1.30 29.20
CA LYS A 307 -2.84 -2.36 28.26
C LYS A 307 -2.99 -1.88 26.83
N VAL A 308 -2.02 -2.22 25.99
CA VAL A 308 -2.15 -2.14 24.53
C VAL A 308 -2.35 -3.56 24.00
N TRP A 309 -3.40 -3.78 23.22
CA TRP A 309 -3.69 -5.09 22.63
C TRP A 309 -2.87 -5.30 21.34
N PRO A 310 -2.39 -6.53 21.07
CA PRO A 310 -1.74 -6.86 19.80
C PRO A 310 -2.65 -6.54 18.61
N SER A 311 -2.06 -6.09 17.51
CA SER A 311 -2.81 -5.73 16.32
C SER A 311 -2.08 -6.09 15.04
N GLU A 312 -2.83 -6.65 14.10
CA GLU A 312 -2.47 -6.90 12.71
C GLU A 312 -3.21 -5.95 11.76
N ALA A 313 -3.94 -4.97 12.28
CA ALA A 313 -4.64 -3.94 11.52
C ALA A 313 -3.88 -2.58 11.52
N ASN A 314 -4.47 -1.53 10.95
CA ASN A 314 -3.92 -0.16 10.95
C ASN A 314 -4.35 0.68 12.17
N PHE A 315 -4.67 0.03 13.28
CA PHE A 315 -5.11 0.66 14.53
C PHE A 315 -4.67 -0.18 15.73
N LEU A 316 -4.74 0.38 16.93
CA LEU A 316 -4.52 -0.28 18.20
C LEU A 316 -5.77 -0.17 19.07
N LEU A 317 -6.14 -1.25 19.75
CA LEU A 317 -7.06 -1.18 20.88
C LEU A 317 -6.25 -0.97 22.16
N VAL A 318 -6.65 -0.02 22.99
CA VAL A 318 -6.00 0.28 24.27
C VAL A 318 -7.01 0.26 25.39
N ASP A 319 -6.63 -0.33 26.53
CA ASP A 319 -7.35 -0.20 27.78
C ASP A 319 -6.79 1.01 28.53
N CYS A 320 -7.67 1.92 28.92
CA CYS A 320 -7.29 3.16 29.59
C CYS A 320 -7.67 3.09 31.06
N GLU A 321 -6.90 3.75 31.93
CA GLU A 321 -7.30 3.98 33.33
C GLU A 321 -8.59 4.78 33.40
N ASP A 322 -8.62 5.91 32.67
CA ASP A 322 -9.81 6.71 32.40
C ASP A 322 -9.89 7.01 30.90
N ALA A 323 -10.77 6.30 30.22
CA ALA A 323 -10.99 6.44 28.78
C ALA A 323 -11.62 7.80 28.40
N ALA A 324 -12.42 8.42 29.29
CA ALA A 324 -12.98 9.74 29.00
C ALA A 324 -11.88 10.80 29.00
N ALA A 325 -11.01 10.76 30.02
CA ALA A 325 -9.85 11.65 30.09
C ALA A 325 -8.91 11.50 28.88
N VAL A 326 -8.66 10.27 28.42
CA VAL A 326 -7.84 10.02 27.23
C VAL A 326 -8.48 10.58 25.95
N LEU A 327 -9.80 10.50 25.81
CA LEU A 327 -10.53 11.13 24.69
C LEU A 327 -10.37 12.65 24.72
N ASP A 328 -10.52 13.27 25.90
CA ASP A 328 -10.38 14.72 26.07
C ASP A 328 -8.96 15.20 25.80
N ILE A 329 -7.94 14.44 26.26
CA ILE A 329 -6.53 14.72 25.97
C ILE A 329 -6.26 14.66 24.46
N ALA A 330 -6.78 13.63 23.77
CA ALA A 330 -6.63 13.51 22.32
C ALA A 330 -7.31 14.68 21.59
N ALA A 331 -8.53 15.04 21.99
CA ALA A 331 -9.26 16.17 21.42
C ALA A 331 -8.52 17.51 21.64
N GLY A 332 -7.98 17.72 22.84
CA GLY A 332 -7.12 18.88 23.16
C GLY A 332 -5.84 18.95 22.33
N ALA A 333 -5.35 17.81 21.83
CA ALA A 333 -4.24 17.73 20.88
C ALA A 333 -4.66 17.92 19.41
N GLY A 334 -5.95 18.19 19.15
CA GLY A 334 -6.52 18.32 17.82
C GLY A 334 -6.67 16.98 17.09
N LEU A 335 -6.85 15.88 17.82
CA LEU A 335 -6.97 14.52 17.30
C LEU A 335 -8.29 13.89 17.72
N ILE A 336 -8.89 13.12 16.82
CA ILE A 336 -10.09 12.31 17.12
C ILE A 336 -9.69 10.85 17.12
N ILE A 337 -9.93 10.17 18.24
CA ILE A 337 -9.80 8.71 18.39
C ILE A 337 -11.17 8.08 18.64
N ARG A 338 -11.28 6.76 18.48
CA ARG A 338 -12.58 6.09 18.50
C ARG A 338 -12.92 5.58 19.90
N ASP A 339 -14.05 6.07 20.42
CA ASP A 339 -14.69 5.48 21.59
C ASP A 339 -15.31 4.13 21.23
N THR A 340 -14.93 3.09 21.99
CA THR A 340 -15.42 1.71 21.83
C THR A 340 -16.13 1.19 23.07
N ARG A 341 -16.31 2.01 24.11
CA ARG A 341 -16.85 1.60 25.41
C ARG A 341 -18.28 1.05 25.34
N SER A 342 -19.06 1.45 24.34
CA SER A 342 -20.41 0.94 24.13
C SER A 342 -20.44 -0.49 23.55
N GLN A 343 -19.30 -1.07 23.19
CA GLN A 343 -19.23 -2.42 22.63
C GLN A 343 -19.00 -3.46 23.75
N PRO A 344 -19.59 -4.65 23.63
CA PRO A 344 -19.45 -5.70 24.64
C PRO A 344 -17.98 -6.02 24.97
N GLY A 345 -17.64 -5.99 26.26
CA GLY A 345 -16.30 -6.35 26.76
C GLY A 345 -15.23 -5.25 26.62
N LEU A 346 -15.61 -4.04 26.18
CA LEU A 346 -14.71 -2.91 25.91
C LEU A 346 -14.95 -1.68 26.79
N ASP A 347 -15.60 -1.82 27.96
CA ASP A 347 -16.10 -0.72 28.80
C ASP A 347 -15.05 0.33 29.23
N GLY A 348 -13.76 -0.02 29.18
CA GLY A 348 -12.63 0.88 29.44
C GLY A 348 -11.65 1.02 28.27
N SER A 349 -12.05 0.62 27.06
CA SER A 349 -11.17 0.53 25.91
C SER A 349 -11.47 1.60 24.87
N LEU A 350 -10.42 2.12 24.23
CA LEU A 350 -10.47 3.02 23.09
C LEU A 350 -9.72 2.41 21.91
N ARG A 351 -10.11 2.78 20.68
CA ARG A 351 -9.39 2.37 19.47
C ARG A 351 -8.70 3.58 18.83
N ILE A 352 -7.39 3.49 18.68
CA ILE A 352 -6.52 4.53 18.12
C ILE A 352 -6.09 4.08 16.72
N SER A 353 -6.53 4.80 15.68
CA SER A 353 -5.99 4.60 14.33
C SER A 353 -4.53 5.04 14.29
N VAL A 354 -3.66 4.27 13.63
CA VAL A 354 -2.28 4.66 13.42
C VAL A 354 -2.25 5.75 12.35
N GLY A 355 -1.83 6.96 12.73
CA GLY A 355 -1.75 8.11 11.85
C GLY A 355 -0.36 8.30 11.24
N THR A 356 -0.12 9.50 10.71
CA THR A 356 1.24 9.92 10.35
C THR A 356 2.13 10.00 11.60
N PRO A 357 3.46 9.94 11.44
CA PRO A 357 4.39 10.19 12.55
C PRO A 357 4.05 11.42 13.39
N GLN A 358 3.71 12.52 12.74
CA GLN A 358 3.41 13.79 13.41
C GLN A 358 2.07 13.75 14.16
N GLN A 359 1.09 12.97 13.69
CA GLN A 359 -0.14 12.72 14.43
C GLN A 359 0.13 11.87 15.67
N ASN A 360 0.88 10.78 15.51
CA ASN A 360 1.24 9.87 16.60
C ASN A 360 2.06 10.59 17.68
N ASP A 361 3.04 11.41 17.28
CA ASP A 361 3.86 12.21 18.20
C ASP A 361 3.04 13.25 18.98
N ARG A 362 2.03 13.86 18.35
CA ARG A 362 1.12 14.78 19.05
C ARG A 362 0.31 14.05 20.11
N LEU A 363 -0.24 12.86 19.79
CA LEU A 363 -0.98 12.06 20.75
C LEU A 363 -0.11 11.64 21.94
N LEU A 364 1.07 11.09 21.65
CA LEU A 364 2.02 10.61 22.66
C LEU A 364 2.48 11.74 23.58
N ARG A 365 2.84 12.91 23.02
CA ARG A 365 3.24 14.06 23.84
C ARG A 365 2.10 14.60 24.69
N ALA A 366 0.88 14.63 24.17
CA ALA A 366 -0.28 15.08 24.92
C ALA A 366 -0.55 14.16 26.13
N LEU A 367 -0.51 12.85 25.91
CA LEU A 367 -0.66 11.86 26.99
C LEU A 367 0.52 11.90 27.98
N ALA A 368 1.76 12.01 27.49
CA ALA A 368 2.94 12.13 28.35
C ALA A 368 2.87 13.34 29.28
N ARG A 369 2.52 14.51 28.74
CA ARG A 369 2.32 15.74 29.54
C ARG A 369 1.25 15.56 30.61
N ALA A 370 0.10 15.00 30.23
CA ALA A 370 -0.99 14.75 31.16
C ALA A 370 -0.61 13.72 32.24
N GLY A 371 0.33 12.81 31.95
CA GLY A 371 0.80 11.77 32.85
C GLY A 371 2.04 12.16 33.67
N GLY A 372 2.51 13.40 33.55
CA GLY A 372 3.73 13.86 34.23
C GLY A 372 5.03 13.21 33.73
N ILE A 373 5.03 12.60 32.54
CA ILE A 373 6.21 11.99 31.93
C ILE A 373 6.96 13.02 31.07
N ASP A 374 8.29 13.04 31.16
CA ASP A 374 9.15 13.88 30.31
C ASP A 374 8.88 13.58 28.83
N THR A 375 8.42 14.60 28.09
CA THR A 375 8.10 14.47 26.68
C THR A 375 9.30 14.14 25.80
N ARG A 376 10.53 14.41 26.27
CA ARG A 376 11.77 14.07 25.55
C ARG A 376 11.93 12.56 25.33
N LEU A 377 11.31 11.73 26.17
CA LEU A 377 11.28 10.27 25.99
C LEU A 377 10.47 9.84 24.75
N PHE A 378 9.63 10.74 24.23
CA PHE A 378 8.81 10.54 23.03
C PHE A 378 9.26 11.42 21.87
N GLU A 379 10.33 12.21 22.05
CA GLU A 379 11.00 12.87 20.94
C GLU A 379 11.69 11.78 20.11
N ARG A 380 11.46 11.83 18.80
CA ARG A 380 12.21 10.99 17.88
C ARG A 380 13.69 11.31 18.08
N SER A 381 14.50 10.30 18.42
CA SER A 381 15.93 10.37 18.12
C SER A 381 16.02 10.81 16.66
N ALA A 382 16.62 11.96 16.40
CA ALA A 382 16.77 12.53 15.07
C ALA A 382 17.79 11.71 14.25
N GLU A 383 17.59 10.40 14.16
CA GLU A 383 18.12 9.56 13.11
C GLU A 383 17.12 9.70 11.96
N PRO A 384 17.49 10.37 10.85
CA PRO A 384 16.69 10.35 9.64
C PRO A 384 16.37 8.89 9.27
N ALA A 385 15.22 8.65 8.63
CA ALA A 385 15.00 7.36 7.98
C ALA A 385 16.23 7.06 7.12
N ALA A 386 16.85 5.88 7.29
CA ALA A 386 18.12 5.58 6.65
C ALA A 386 18.05 5.93 5.17
N ARG A 387 18.89 6.86 4.70
CA ARG A 387 18.87 7.37 3.32
C ARG A 387 19.51 6.35 2.39
N ARG A 388 18.82 5.22 2.28
CA ARG A 388 19.23 4.01 1.60
C ARG A 388 18.21 3.64 0.55
N ALA A 389 18.69 3.17 -0.58
CA ALA A 389 17.82 2.63 -1.61
C ALA A 389 18.49 1.44 -2.28
N ARG A 390 17.66 0.46 -2.65
CA ARG A 390 18.00 -0.61 -3.56
C ARG A 390 17.08 -0.51 -4.77
N VAL A 391 17.65 -0.50 -5.96
CA VAL A 391 16.91 -0.52 -7.22
C VAL A 391 17.35 -1.74 -8.03
N GLN A 392 16.36 -2.51 -8.49
CA GLN A 392 16.54 -3.54 -9.51
C GLN A 392 15.88 -3.04 -10.79
N ARG A 393 16.60 -3.07 -11.90
CA ARG A 393 16.08 -2.77 -13.23
C ARG A 393 16.51 -3.87 -14.18
N THR A 394 15.55 -4.51 -14.82
CA THR A 394 15.80 -5.59 -15.79
C THR A 394 15.06 -5.27 -17.07
N THR A 395 15.79 -5.18 -18.18
CA THR A 395 15.29 -4.99 -19.55
C THR A 395 15.66 -6.23 -20.38
N ARG A 396 15.48 -6.17 -21.71
CA ARG A 396 16.01 -7.21 -22.61
C ARG A 396 17.51 -7.08 -22.83
N GLU A 397 18.06 -5.89 -22.60
CA GLU A 397 19.44 -5.49 -22.89
C GLU A 397 20.31 -5.53 -21.62
N THR A 398 19.74 -5.19 -20.46
CA THR A 398 20.49 -5.06 -19.21
C THR A 398 19.77 -5.68 -18.00
N ASP A 399 20.54 -6.15 -17.02
CA ASP A 399 20.05 -6.52 -15.69
C ASP A 399 20.93 -5.88 -14.62
N ILE A 400 20.35 -4.93 -13.87
CA ILE A 400 21.08 -4.01 -13.00
C ILE A 400 20.51 -4.06 -11.59
N THR A 401 21.39 -4.30 -10.62
CA THR A 401 21.15 -4.09 -9.20
C THR A 401 22.04 -2.95 -8.71
N ILE A 402 21.45 -1.94 -8.08
CA ILE A 402 22.20 -0.90 -7.38
C ILE A 402 21.69 -0.70 -5.96
N GLU A 403 22.61 -0.55 -5.02
CA GLU A 403 22.37 -0.16 -3.63
C GLU A 403 23.17 1.10 -3.28
N VAL A 404 22.53 2.07 -2.63
CA VAL A 404 23.19 3.30 -2.15
C VAL A 404 22.86 3.55 -0.68
N ASP A 405 23.82 4.10 0.07
CA ASP A 405 23.64 4.62 1.43
C ASP A 405 24.25 6.03 1.52
N LEU A 406 23.40 7.06 1.52
CA LEU A 406 23.82 8.47 1.52
C LEU A 406 24.37 8.96 2.85
N ASP A 407 24.31 8.13 3.90
CA ASP A 407 24.75 8.45 5.26
C ASP A 407 26.06 7.74 5.66
N ARG A 408 26.55 6.79 4.85
CA ARG A 408 27.81 6.08 5.11
C ARG A 408 28.79 6.21 3.96
N GLU A 409 30.01 6.58 4.29
CA GLU A 409 31.18 6.26 3.46
C GLU A 409 31.55 4.78 3.71
N GLY A 410 31.74 4.00 2.65
CA GLY A 410 31.96 2.55 2.74
C GLY A 410 32.55 1.96 1.46
N ALA A 411 32.76 0.65 1.44
CA ALA A 411 33.32 -0.04 0.27
C ALA A 411 32.40 0.16 -0.95
N THR A 412 32.99 0.66 -2.04
CA THR A 412 32.34 0.81 -3.34
C THR A 412 32.66 -0.42 -4.17
N GLU A 413 31.63 -1.18 -4.56
CA GLU A 413 31.80 -2.36 -5.44
C GLU A 413 31.00 -2.11 -6.72
N ILE A 414 31.71 -1.90 -7.83
CA ILE A 414 31.10 -1.60 -9.12
C ILE A 414 31.56 -2.63 -10.13
N ASN A 415 30.60 -3.20 -10.84
CA ASN A 415 30.85 -4.16 -11.90
C ASN A 415 29.83 -3.93 -13.01
N THR A 416 30.22 -3.18 -14.04
CA THR A 416 29.44 -3.00 -15.27
C THR A 416 29.98 -3.83 -16.44
N GLY A 417 31.20 -4.35 -16.30
CA GLY A 417 31.95 -4.96 -17.39
C GLY A 417 32.81 -3.96 -18.19
N LEU A 418 32.73 -2.65 -17.88
CA LEU A 418 33.49 -1.58 -18.52
C LEU A 418 34.45 -0.93 -17.51
N GLY A 419 35.72 -1.35 -17.51
CA GLY A 419 36.66 -0.99 -16.44
C GLY A 419 36.88 0.52 -16.23
N PHE A 420 36.93 1.32 -17.31
CA PHE A 420 37.04 2.78 -17.15
C PHE A 420 35.74 3.41 -16.59
N PHE A 421 34.57 2.90 -16.98
CA PHE A 421 33.28 3.40 -16.50
C PHE A 421 33.04 3.01 -15.04
N ASP A 422 33.42 1.79 -14.64
CA ASP A 422 33.43 1.35 -13.23
C ASP A 422 34.22 2.35 -12.39
N HIS A 423 35.42 2.71 -12.84
CA HIS A 423 36.24 3.71 -12.17
C HIS A 423 35.58 5.09 -12.08
N MET A 424 34.89 5.55 -13.14
CA MET A 424 34.18 6.83 -13.13
C MET A 424 33.01 6.84 -12.13
N LEU A 425 32.25 5.75 -12.03
CA LEU A 425 31.18 5.62 -11.04
C LEU A 425 31.74 5.58 -9.61
N GLU A 426 32.89 4.96 -9.39
CA GLU A 426 33.60 4.99 -8.09
C GLU A 426 33.92 6.43 -7.68
N GLN A 427 34.34 7.28 -8.63
CA GLN A 427 34.61 8.69 -8.36
C GLN A 427 33.36 9.43 -7.86
N ILE A 428 32.17 9.14 -8.38
CA ILE A 428 30.92 9.76 -7.92
C ILE A 428 30.69 9.44 -6.44
N ALA A 429 30.72 8.15 -6.06
CA ALA A 429 30.47 7.72 -4.69
C ALA A 429 31.53 8.24 -3.72
N ARG A 430 32.81 8.11 -4.08
CA ARG A 430 33.96 8.56 -3.27
C ARG A 430 33.91 10.06 -3.02
N HIS A 431 33.71 10.86 -4.07
CA HIS A 431 33.65 12.32 -3.94
C HIS A 431 32.30 12.80 -3.38
N GLY A 432 31.25 12.00 -3.54
CA GLY A 432 29.91 12.14 -2.96
C GLY A 432 29.84 11.92 -1.46
N GLY A 433 30.77 11.14 -0.89
CA GLY A 433 30.75 10.80 0.53
C GLY A 433 29.64 9.81 0.89
N PHE A 434 29.31 8.89 -0.02
CA PHE A 434 28.30 7.86 0.18
C PHE A 434 28.78 6.51 -0.36
N SER A 435 28.17 5.42 0.09
CA SER A 435 28.49 4.07 -0.39
C SER A 435 27.59 3.68 -1.57
N MET A 436 28.16 2.94 -2.51
CA MET A 436 27.47 2.50 -3.72
C MET A 436 27.92 1.09 -4.10
N GLN A 437 26.97 0.19 -4.30
CA GLN A 437 27.20 -1.12 -4.89
C GLN A 437 26.40 -1.22 -6.18
N LEU A 438 27.05 -1.48 -7.30
CA LEU A 438 26.38 -1.60 -8.60
C LEU A 438 26.87 -2.87 -9.30
N ARG A 439 25.92 -3.74 -9.68
CA ARG A 439 26.16 -4.89 -10.54
C ARG A 439 25.28 -4.74 -11.77
N CYS A 440 25.89 -4.78 -12.95
CA CYS A 440 25.20 -4.74 -14.23
C CYS A 440 25.66 -5.90 -15.11
N LYS A 441 24.69 -6.66 -15.61
CA LYS A 441 24.88 -7.58 -16.72
C LYS A 441 24.30 -6.93 -17.97
N GLY A 442 25.15 -6.25 -18.72
CA GLY A 442 24.77 -5.59 -19.98
C GLY A 442 25.03 -6.45 -21.22
N ASP A 443 24.48 -6.02 -22.33
CA ASP A 443 24.62 -6.59 -23.67
C ASP A 443 25.87 -6.10 -24.41
N LEU A 444 27.02 -6.07 -23.73
CA LEU A 444 28.32 -5.58 -24.24
C LEU A 444 28.83 -6.25 -25.54
N HIS A 445 28.14 -7.27 -26.04
CA HIS A 445 28.40 -7.90 -27.33
C HIS A 445 27.75 -7.17 -28.51
N ILE A 446 26.75 -6.32 -28.24
CA ILE A 446 26.15 -5.38 -29.18
C ILE A 446 26.98 -4.10 -29.18
N ASP A 447 26.91 -3.34 -28.09
CA ASP A 447 27.76 -2.20 -27.75
C ASP A 447 27.62 -1.83 -26.25
N GLU A 448 28.32 -0.80 -25.80
CA GLU A 448 28.27 -0.27 -24.43
C GLU A 448 27.11 0.69 -24.13
N HIS A 449 26.31 1.07 -25.13
CA HIS A 449 25.33 2.17 -25.03
C HIS A 449 24.27 1.89 -23.96
N HIS A 450 23.57 0.75 -24.08
CA HIS A 450 22.51 0.38 -23.14
C HIS A 450 23.06 0.20 -21.72
N THR A 451 24.27 -0.35 -21.60
CA THR A 451 24.93 -0.55 -20.31
C THR A 451 25.17 0.78 -19.58
N ILE A 452 25.71 1.78 -20.27
CA ILE A 452 26.00 3.11 -19.69
C ILE A 452 24.71 3.87 -19.37
N GLU A 453 23.75 3.86 -20.30
CA GLU A 453 22.46 4.54 -20.14
C GLU A 453 21.64 3.96 -18.98
N ASP A 454 21.41 2.63 -18.96
CA ASP A 454 20.59 2.02 -17.92
C ASP A 454 21.28 2.05 -16.55
N CYS A 455 22.62 2.04 -16.48
CA CYS A 455 23.34 2.29 -15.23
C CYS A 455 23.09 3.70 -14.70
N ALA A 456 23.06 4.72 -15.58
CA ALA A 456 22.74 6.09 -15.21
C ALA A 456 21.29 6.22 -14.70
N LEU A 457 20.34 5.57 -15.37
CA LEU A 457 18.94 5.54 -14.97
C LEU A 457 18.75 4.86 -13.61
N ALA A 458 19.38 3.70 -13.41
CA ALA A 458 19.34 2.95 -12.15
C ALA A 458 19.94 3.75 -11.00
N LEU A 459 21.10 4.39 -11.22
CA LEU A 459 21.74 5.28 -10.25
C LEU A 459 20.84 6.47 -9.91
N GLY A 460 20.27 7.15 -10.90
CA GLY A 460 19.36 8.28 -10.68
C GLY A 460 18.14 7.90 -9.86
N GLN A 461 17.53 6.75 -10.15
CA GLN A 461 16.40 6.22 -9.39
C GLN A 461 16.78 5.86 -7.95
N ALA A 462 17.95 5.25 -7.73
CA ALA A 462 18.44 4.90 -6.40
C ALA A 462 18.70 6.15 -5.56
N LEU A 463 19.41 7.14 -6.11
CA LEU A 463 19.64 8.43 -5.44
C LEU A 463 18.33 9.15 -5.12
N LYS A 464 17.38 9.20 -6.06
CA LYS A 464 16.06 9.81 -5.85
C LYS A 464 15.28 9.15 -4.72
N THR A 465 15.31 7.82 -4.69
CA THR A 465 14.63 7.03 -3.66
C THR A 465 15.29 7.24 -2.30
N ALA A 466 16.62 7.22 -2.23
CA ALA A 466 17.39 7.42 -1.01
C ALA A 466 17.26 8.85 -0.44
N LEU A 467 17.04 9.86 -1.30
CA LEU A 467 16.81 11.24 -0.89
C LEU A 467 15.42 11.47 -0.24
N GLY A 468 14.47 10.56 -0.42
CA GLY A 468 13.16 10.61 0.22
C GLY A 468 12.41 11.94 0.00
N ASP A 469 11.94 12.58 1.07
CA ASP A 469 11.22 13.86 1.02
C ASP A 469 12.14 15.10 0.90
N LYS A 470 13.46 14.87 0.74
CA LYS A 470 14.49 15.89 0.53
C LYS A 470 14.54 16.97 1.62
N ARG A 471 13.95 16.74 2.79
CA ARG A 471 14.00 17.70 3.90
C ARG A 471 15.42 17.82 4.43
N GLY A 472 15.83 19.07 4.68
CA GLY A 472 17.12 19.37 5.29
C GLY A 472 18.34 19.38 4.40
N ILE A 473 18.22 19.02 3.11
CA ILE A 473 19.38 18.94 2.21
C ILE A 473 19.85 20.34 1.77
N HIS A 474 21.14 20.51 1.48
CA HIS A 474 21.73 21.79 1.06
C HIS A 474 21.31 22.23 -0.36
N ARG A 475 20.81 21.30 -1.18
CA ARG A 475 20.21 21.51 -2.52
C ARG A 475 21.14 21.98 -3.65
N TYR A 476 22.18 22.76 -3.36
CA TYR A 476 23.11 23.34 -4.35
C TYR A 476 24.56 22.91 -4.11
N GLY A 477 25.35 22.81 -5.19
CA GLY A 477 26.81 22.65 -5.10
C GLY A 477 27.59 23.09 -6.35
N PHE A 478 28.88 23.41 -6.19
CA PHE A 478 29.73 24.02 -7.24
C PHE A 478 31.24 23.64 -7.19
N VAL A 479 31.76 23.27 -8.38
CA VAL A 479 33.11 23.28 -9.03
C VAL A 479 34.39 22.78 -8.32
N LEU A 480 35.23 22.03 -9.07
CA LEU A 480 36.59 21.58 -8.70
C LEU A 480 37.57 21.70 -9.90
N PRO A 481 38.76 22.34 -9.77
CA PRO A 481 39.83 22.24 -10.77
C PRO A 481 40.62 20.92 -10.61
N MET A 482 41.03 20.29 -11.71
CA MET A 482 41.84 19.06 -11.66
C MET A 482 42.90 19.04 -12.78
N ASP A 483 44.17 19.10 -12.39
CA ASP A 483 45.32 19.19 -13.30
C ASP A 483 45.13 20.34 -14.32
N GLU A 484 45.16 20.06 -15.62
CA GLU A 484 44.89 21.02 -16.70
C GLU A 484 43.41 21.11 -17.10
N ALA A 485 42.53 20.31 -16.50
CA ALA A 485 41.10 20.30 -16.79
C ALA A 485 40.27 21.08 -15.74
N LEU A 486 39.32 21.86 -16.23
CA LEU A 486 38.35 22.59 -15.43
C LEU A 486 36.94 22.07 -15.73
N ALA A 487 36.32 21.39 -14.76
CA ALA A 487 34.93 20.96 -14.85
C ALA A 487 34.05 21.77 -13.89
N GLN A 488 33.15 22.58 -14.46
CA GLN A 488 32.13 23.31 -13.74
C GLN A 488 30.85 22.48 -13.70
N VAL A 489 30.49 21.97 -12.52
CA VAL A 489 29.29 21.15 -12.32
C VAL A 489 28.35 21.82 -11.34
N ALA A 490 27.09 22.03 -11.73
CA ALA A 490 26.01 22.56 -10.90
C ALA A 490 24.81 21.61 -10.90
N ILE A 491 24.22 21.37 -9.72
CA ILE A 491 23.01 20.54 -9.55
C ILE A 491 21.90 21.30 -8.81
N ASP A 492 20.66 21.05 -9.20
CA ASP A 492 19.45 21.40 -8.44
C ASP A 492 18.53 20.18 -8.31
N LEU A 493 18.40 19.65 -7.09
CA LEU A 493 17.55 18.48 -6.76
C LEU A 493 16.05 18.83 -6.67
N SER A 494 15.56 19.65 -7.60
CA SER A 494 14.23 20.28 -7.58
C SER A 494 13.05 19.41 -8.01
N GLY A 495 13.31 18.16 -8.41
CA GLY A 495 12.29 17.27 -8.98
C GLY A 495 12.03 17.49 -10.47
N ARG A 496 12.67 18.49 -11.10
CA ARG A 496 12.56 18.78 -12.52
C ARG A 496 13.86 18.41 -13.26
N PRO A 497 13.82 17.47 -14.20
CA PRO A 497 15.00 17.10 -14.97
C PRO A 497 15.34 18.19 -16.01
N TYR A 498 16.62 18.55 -16.09
CA TYR A 498 17.14 19.42 -17.16
C TYR A 498 18.66 19.28 -17.26
N CYS A 499 19.20 18.81 -18.38
CA CYS A 499 20.64 18.58 -18.55
C CYS A 499 21.24 19.53 -19.58
N VAL A 500 22.33 20.22 -19.21
CA VAL A 500 23.19 20.98 -20.11
C VAL A 500 24.61 20.42 -19.99
N PHE A 501 25.23 20.10 -21.13
CA PHE A 501 26.61 19.62 -21.18
C PHE A 501 27.36 20.38 -22.28
N GLU A 502 28.38 21.14 -21.90
CA GLU A 502 29.24 21.92 -22.79
C GLU A 502 30.69 21.46 -22.64
N GLY A 503 31.29 20.94 -23.71
CA GLY A 503 32.68 20.50 -23.71
C GLY A 503 33.01 19.75 -24.99
N HIS A 504 34.29 19.73 -25.36
CA HIS A 504 34.78 19.00 -26.52
C HIS A 504 35.90 18.05 -26.10
N PHE A 505 35.77 16.78 -26.44
CA PHE A 505 36.77 15.76 -26.15
C PHE A 505 37.66 15.53 -27.38
N GLY A 506 38.98 15.57 -27.19
CA GLY A 506 39.96 15.43 -28.27
C GLY A 506 40.19 14.00 -28.77
N ARG A 507 39.43 13.02 -28.28
CA ARG A 507 39.46 11.63 -28.76
C ARG A 507 38.09 10.96 -28.64
N ASP A 508 37.88 9.91 -29.42
CA ASP A 508 36.58 9.23 -29.52
C ASP A 508 36.29 8.26 -28.35
N GLN A 509 37.33 7.77 -27.65
CA GLN A 509 37.15 6.81 -26.56
C GLN A 509 38.22 6.94 -25.47
N VAL A 510 37.86 6.64 -24.22
CA VAL A 510 38.78 6.48 -23.09
C VAL A 510 38.59 5.10 -22.45
N GLY A 511 39.61 4.24 -22.52
CA GLY A 511 39.44 2.84 -22.12
C GLY A 511 38.37 2.20 -22.99
N GLN A 512 37.31 1.67 -22.38
CA GLN A 512 36.12 1.15 -23.08
C GLN A 512 34.97 2.15 -23.20
N LEU A 513 35.10 3.39 -22.71
CA LEU A 513 34.02 4.40 -22.70
C LEU A 513 34.13 5.36 -23.89
N PRO A 514 33.21 5.33 -24.88
CA PRO A 514 33.13 6.35 -25.90
C PRO A 514 32.83 7.71 -25.29
N THR A 515 33.49 8.74 -25.81
CA THR A 515 33.38 10.10 -25.27
C THR A 515 32.03 10.73 -25.58
N GLU A 516 31.35 10.27 -26.64
CA GLU A 516 29.97 10.67 -26.96
C GLU A 516 28.97 10.20 -25.89
N LEU A 517 29.24 9.11 -25.18
CA LEU A 517 28.32 8.59 -24.16
C LEU A 517 28.45 9.32 -22.81
N VAL A 518 29.46 10.17 -22.65
CA VAL A 518 29.65 10.95 -21.42
C VAL A 518 28.50 11.98 -21.25
N PRO A 519 28.17 12.84 -22.22
CA PRO A 519 26.97 13.68 -22.16
C PRO A 519 25.67 12.88 -21.99
N HIS A 520 25.57 11.72 -22.64
CA HIS A 520 24.38 10.86 -22.54
C HIS A 520 24.18 10.34 -21.12
N PHE A 521 25.23 9.85 -20.46
CA PHE A 521 25.19 9.43 -19.06
C PHE A 521 24.60 10.51 -18.15
N PHE A 522 25.08 11.76 -18.24
CA PHE A 522 24.59 12.85 -17.38
C PHE A 522 23.14 13.23 -17.69
N ARG A 523 22.72 13.14 -18.96
CA ARG A 523 21.32 13.36 -19.36
C ARG A 523 20.40 12.32 -18.75
N SER A 524 20.71 11.04 -18.92
CA SER A 524 19.92 9.93 -18.37
C SER A 524 19.88 9.97 -16.84
N LEU A 525 21.00 10.31 -16.20
CA LEU A 525 21.04 10.53 -14.75
C LEU A 525 20.10 11.67 -14.31
N SER A 526 20.14 12.82 -14.99
CA SER A 526 19.28 13.97 -14.73
C SER A 526 17.79 13.60 -14.81
N GLU A 527 17.41 12.85 -15.85
CA GLU A 527 16.04 12.40 -16.09
C GLU A 527 15.53 11.49 -14.98
N ALA A 528 16.27 10.43 -14.64
CA ALA A 528 15.87 9.49 -13.61
C ALA A 528 15.86 10.11 -12.20
N LEU A 529 16.88 10.92 -11.89
CA LEU A 529 16.98 11.62 -10.61
C LEU A 529 15.91 12.72 -10.46
N GLY A 530 15.44 13.28 -11.57
CA GLY A 530 14.59 14.46 -11.59
C GLY A 530 15.35 15.70 -11.10
N ALA A 531 16.56 15.90 -11.60
CA ALA A 531 17.43 17.01 -11.20
C ALA A 531 17.88 17.84 -12.41
N ALA A 532 18.09 19.13 -12.20
CA ALA A 532 18.79 19.93 -13.21
C ALA A 532 20.30 19.75 -13.02
N ILE A 533 21.02 19.34 -14.06
CA ILE A 533 22.47 19.12 -14.07
C ILE A 533 23.08 19.98 -15.17
N ASN A 534 23.98 20.90 -14.82
CA ASN A 534 24.71 21.73 -15.77
C ASN A 534 26.21 21.42 -15.65
N ILE A 535 26.83 21.06 -16.77
CA ILE A 535 28.25 20.72 -16.84
C ILE A 535 28.89 21.54 -17.94
N LYS A 536 29.97 22.24 -17.60
CA LYS A 536 30.90 22.83 -18.57
C LYS A 536 32.29 22.29 -18.31
N VAL A 537 32.99 21.78 -19.32
CA VAL A 537 34.33 21.21 -19.17
C VAL A 537 35.28 21.70 -20.26
N GLU A 538 36.46 22.14 -19.83
CA GLU A 538 37.57 22.59 -20.69
C GLU A 538 38.87 21.92 -20.21
N GLY A 539 39.79 21.58 -21.13
CA GLY A 539 41.05 20.93 -20.81
C GLY A 539 41.68 20.27 -22.05
N ASP A 540 42.93 19.81 -21.91
CA ASP A 540 43.68 19.20 -23.03
C ASP A 540 43.57 17.67 -23.03
N ASN A 541 43.65 17.01 -21.86
CA ASN A 541 43.56 15.56 -21.78
C ASN A 541 42.11 15.11 -21.55
N THR A 542 41.56 14.39 -22.55
CA THR A 542 40.19 13.85 -22.47
C THR A 542 39.95 12.95 -21.25
N HIS A 543 40.94 12.19 -20.79
CA HIS A 543 40.81 11.41 -19.56
C HIS A 543 40.55 12.32 -18.35
N HIS A 544 41.37 13.36 -18.20
CA HIS A 544 41.28 14.30 -17.08
C HIS A 544 39.96 15.08 -17.14
N MET A 545 39.51 15.47 -18.34
CA MET A 545 38.22 16.13 -18.53
C MET A 545 37.04 15.26 -18.08
N ILE A 546 36.98 14.00 -18.50
CA ILE A 546 35.88 13.09 -18.09
C ILE A 546 35.94 12.86 -16.59
N GLU A 547 37.10 12.53 -16.05
CA GLU A 547 37.25 12.27 -14.62
C GLU A 547 36.90 13.52 -13.78
N ALA A 548 37.25 14.73 -14.24
CA ALA A 548 36.85 15.99 -13.63
C ALA A 548 35.32 16.17 -13.61
N CYS A 549 34.60 15.79 -14.66
CA CYS A 549 33.13 15.81 -14.68
C CYS A 549 32.52 14.86 -13.63
N PHE A 550 33.00 13.62 -13.54
CA PHE A 550 32.46 12.63 -12.59
C PHE A 550 32.81 12.96 -11.12
N LYS A 551 34.04 13.40 -10.85
CA LYS A 551 34.43 13.92 -9.53
C LYS A 551 33.66 15.19 -9.18
N GLY A 552 33.46 16.07 -10.14
CA GLY A 552 32.68 17.30 -10.01
C GLY A 552 31.23 16.98 -9.62
N LEU A 553 30.59 16.03 -10.30
CA LEU A 553 29.26 15.53 -9.93
C LEU A 553 29.25 14.98 -8.51
N GLY A 554 30.22 14.12 -8.14
CA GLY A 554 30.33 13.59 -6.79
C GLY A 554 30.43 14.70 -5.73
N ARG A 555 31.32 15.68 -5.92
CA ARG A 555 31.45 16.82 -4.98
C ARG A 555 30.19 17.66 -4.88
N THR A 556 29.55 17.93 -6.01
CA THR A 556 28.33 18.73 -6.07
C THR A 556 27.16 17.98 -5.41
N LEU A 557 27.08 16.65 -5.56
CA LEU A 557 26.16 15.80 -4.82
C LEU A 557 26.46 15.82 -3.32
N ARG A 558 27.73 15.65 -2.89
CA ARG A 558 28.12 15.70 -1.46
C ARG A 558 27.63 16.97 -0.76
N GLN A 559 27.71 18.10 -1.46
CA GLN A 559 27.17 19.36 -0.98
C GLN A 559 25.63 19.27 -0.95
N ALA A 560 25.01 19.01 -2.11
CA ALA A 560 23.56 19.06 -2.27
C ALA A 560 22.77 18.08 -1.38
N ILE A 561 23.31 16.89 -1.07
CA ILE A 561 22.64 15.86 -0.27
C ILE A 561 22.86 16.02 1.23
N ARG A 562 23.77 16.91 1.68
CA ARG A 562 24.09 17.04 3.11
C ARG A 562 22.90 17.59 3.89
N ILE A 563 22.52 16.91 4.98
CA ILE A 563 21.51 17.40 5.91
C ILE A 563 22.11 18.53 6.75
N THR A 564 21.47 19.68 6.76
CA THR A 564 21.91 20.89 7.50
C THR A 564 20.79 21.51 8.34
N ASP A 565 19.53 21.15 8.10
CA ASP A 565 18.36 21.59 8.87
C ASP A 565 17.21 20.55 8.79
N THR A 566 16.06 20.83 9.40
CA THR A 566 14.84 20.03 9.41
C THR A 566 13.77 20.56 8.44
N GLN A 567 13.95 21.75 7.88
CA GLN A 567 12.99 22.37 6.96
C GLN A 567 13.14 21.86 5.52
N LEU A 568 12.02 21.86 4.77
CA LEU A 568 12.06 21.61 3.33
C LEU A 568 12.63 22.85 2.63
N PRO A 569 13.69 22.75 1.81
CA PRO A 569 14.28 23.90 1.13
C PRO A 569 13.46 24.34 -0.09
N SER A 570 12.18 24.66 0.13
CA SER A 570 11.21 25.07 -0.90
C SER A 570 10.21 26.09 -0.35
N THR A 571 10.02 27.18 -1.08
CA THR A 571 8.98 28.18 -0.80
C THR A 571 7.59 27.74 -1.25
N LYS A 572 7.50 26.63 -2.02
CA LYS A 572 6.24 26.10 -2.57
C LYS A 572 5.69 24.91 -1.78
N GLY A 573 6.38 24.47 -0.72
CA GLY A 573 5.95 23.35 0.12
C GLY A 573 6.15 21.94 -0.47
N MET A 574 6.76 21.83 -1.65
CA MET A 574 7.09 20.56 -2.34
C MET A 574 8.36 20.67 -3.20
N LEU A 575 9.07 19.54 -3.42
CA LEU A 575 10.32 19.36 -4.21
C LEU A 575 10.36 18.01 -4.93
#